data_AF-A0A260ZHT6-F1
#
_entry.id   AF-A0A260ZHT6-F1
#
_cell.length_a   1.000
_cell.length_b   1.000
_cell.length_c   1.000
_cell.angle_alpha   90.00
_cell.angle_beta   90.00
_cell.angle_gamma   90.00
#
_symmetry.space_group_name_H-M   'P 1'
#
loop_
_entity.id
_entity.type
_entity.pdbx_description
1 polymer ?
#
loop_
_entity_poly.entity_id
_entity_poly.type
_entity_poly.pdbx_seq_one_letter_code
_entity_poly.pdbx_strand_id
1 'polypeptide(L)'
;MNMEVSYISSPEFYSLALYILGSISLPIHLFGAYCILCQTPDTMKRVKRVMFNLHAWSCSLDILLGLLGQPFIVPPVFGGAPMGLLHLLNVDPGIMVYMMVTLILMVSISTGAIFENRFYLLFVEKTWWRFARYPYYIINVALAFLYYVPTMIGIPDQTEAREWIFRKHPEVRRFDSPEHPIFVVAYDSVARDWIGIRMIVSTCIVGIESLTFFFLLRFKMKNATKLMTMSDKTLAAHRAFMKAIHMQASQFY
;
A
#
# COMPACT_ATOMS: atom_id res chain seq x y z
N MET A 1 38.02 -4.96 -8.39
CA MET A 1 38.15 -3.56 -7.96
C MET A 1 36.96 -3.27 -7.06
N ASN A 2 37.15 -3.34 -5.74
CA ASN A 2 36.08 -3.07 -4.77
C ASN A 2 35.81 -1.56 -4.83
N MET A 3 34.73 -1.16 -5.52
CA MET A 3 34.21 0.18 -5.36
C MET A 3 33.54 0.24 -4.00
N GLU A 4 34.20 0.83 -3.02
CA GLU A 4 33.59 1.17 -1.73
C GLU A 4 32.33 2.00 -2.01
N VAL A 5 31.19 1.52 -1.53
CA VAL A 5 29.91 2.22 -1.64
C VAL A 5 29.97 3.36 -0.62
N SER A 6 29.70 4.59 -1.05
CA SER A 6 29.54 5.72 -0.13
C SER A 6 28.51 5.34 0.95
N TYR A 7 28.77 5.69 2.21
CA TYR A 7 27.87 5.35 3.33
C TYR A 7 26.41 5.71 3.05
N ILE A 8 26.17 6.85 2.37
CA ILE A 8 24.82 7.31 2.01
C ILE A 8 24.08 6.32 1.08
N SER A 9 24.80 5.51 0.32
CA SER A 9 24.27 4.51 -0.60
C SER A 9 24.30 3.09 -0.03
N SER A 10 24.62 2.93 1.26
CA SER A 10 24.75 1.62 1.91
C SER A 10 23.42 1.15 2.51
N PRO A 11 23.19 -0.18 2.63
CA PRO A 11 22.01 -0.73 3.31
C PRO A 11 21.87 -0.26 4.77
N GLU A 12 22.99 -0.02 5.46
CA GLU A 12 23.02 0.43 6.85
C GLU A 12 22.49 1.85 7.00
N PHE A 13 22.90 2.77 6.13
CA PHE A 13 22.35 4.13 6.13
C PHE A 13 20.87 4.13 5.77
N TYR A 14 20.47 3.32 4.79
CA TYR A 14 19.06 3.13 4.43
C TYR A 14 18.23 2.68 5.63
N SER A 15 18.68 1.64 6.34
CA SER A 15 18.03 1.13 7.54
C SER A 15 17.95 2.18 8.66
N LEU A 16 19.05 2.90 8.92
CA LEU A 16 19.08 3.96 9.92
C LEU A 16 18.09 5.09 9.59
N ALA A 17 18.06 5.56 8.35
CA ALA A 17 17.14 6.59 7.91
C ALA A 17 15.68 6.16 8.10
N LEU A 18 15.35 4.91 7.75
CA LEU A 18 14.01 4.36 7.94
C LEU A 18 13.64 4.21 9.41
N TYR A 19 14.56 3.79 10.29
CA TYR A 19 14.30 3.74 11.73
C TYR A 19 13.99 5.12 12.29
N ILE A 20 14.73 6.15 11.89
CA ILE A 20 14.49 7.54 12.32
C ILE A 20 13.10 8.00 11.85
N LEU A 21 12.79 7.83 10.57
CA LEU A 21 11.49 8.21 10.00
C LEU A 21 10.34 7.43 10.64
N GLY A 22 10.48 6.11 10.78
CA GLY A 22 9.47 5.25 11.39
C GLY A 22 9.22 5.61 12.86
N SER A 23 10.26 5.92 13.61
CA SER A 23 10.15 6.33 15.03
C SER A 23 9.40 7.65 15.19
N ILE A 24 9.58 8.59 14.26
CA ILE A 24 8.81 9.85 14.22
C ILE A 24 7.38 9.60 13.74
N SER A 25 7.17 8.68 12.79
CA SER A 25 5.85 8.39 12.22
C SER A 25 4.91 7.71 13.21
N LEU A 26 5.42 6.82 14.07
CA LEU A 26 4.63 6.10 15.08
C LEU A 26 3.72 6.99 15.95
N PRO A 27 4.22 8.03 16.66
CA PRO A 27 3.36 8.90 17.45
C PRO A 27 2.35 9.66 16.58
N ILE A 28 2.70 10.00 15.34
CA ILE A 28 1.80 10.66 14.39
C ILE A 28 0.66 9.72 13.99
N HIS A 29 0.95 8.44 13.71
CA HIS A 29 -0.06 7.42 13.41
C HIS A 29 -1.02 7.20 14.58
N LEU A 30 -0.50 7.11 15.81
CA LEU A 30 -1.31 6.98 17.02
C LEU A 30 -2.21 8.20 17.23
N PHE A 31 -1.66 9.40 17.06
CA PHE A 31 -2.43 10.65 17.13
C PHE A 31 -3.51 10.70 16.05
N GLY A 32 -3.19 10.30 14.81
CA GLY A 32 -4.17 10.20 13.72
C GLY A 32 -5.31 9.23 14.04
N ALA A 33 -4.99 8.05 14.58
CA ALA A 33 -5.98 7.07 15.00
C ALA A 33 -6.88 7.63 16.12
N TYR A 34 -6.29 8.31 17.10
CA TYR A 34 -7.02 9.02 18.16
C TYR A 34 -7.96 10.08 17.57
N CYS A 35 -7.50 10.92 16.65
CA CYS A 35 -8.34 11.93 15.99
C CYS A 35 -9.52 11.29 15.26
N ILE A 36 -9.30 10.21 14.50
CA ILE A 36 -10.39 9.52 13.81
C ILE A 36 -11.38 8.91 14.81
N LEU A 37 -10.90 8.24 15.85
CA LEU A 37 -11.76 7.53 16.79
C LEU A 37 -12.47 8.46 17.78
N CYS A 38 -11.83 9.53 18.23
CA CYS A 38 -12.34 10.37 19.31
C CYS A 38 -12.82 11.75 18.84
N GLN A 39 -12.27 12.28 17.74
CA GLN A 39 -12.54 13.65 17.29
C GLN A 39 -13.41 13.74 16.02
N THR A 40 -13.80 12.61 15.41
CA THR A 40 -14.72 12.63 14.25
C THR A 40 -16.12 13.11 14.69
N PRO A 41 -16.65 14.21 14.12
CA PRO A 41 -17.97 14.74 14.47
C PRO A 41 -19.11 13.76 14.16
N ASP A 42 -20.22 13.85 14.90
CA ASP A 42 -21.39 12.98 14.72
C ASP A 42 -21.99 13.05 13.31
N THR A 43 -21.91 14.21 12.66
CA THR A 43 -22.37 14.41 11.27
C THR A 43 -21.60 13.56 10.25
N MET A 44 -20.41 13.06 10.59
CA MET A 44 -19.54 12.24 9.75
C MET A 44 -19.38 10.79 10.27
N LYS A 45 -20.18 10.38 11.25
CA LYS A 45 -20.09 9.05 11.89
C LYS A 45 -20.19 7.89 10.89
N ARG A 46 -20.94 8.04 9.80
CA ARG A 46 -21.07 7.02 8.73
C ARG A 46 -19.83 6.88 7.84
N VAL A 47 -18.93 7.86 7.89
CA VAL A 47 -17.67 7.88 7.12
C VAL A 47 -16.48 7.44 7.99
N LYS A 48 -16.60 7.59 9.32
CA LYS A 48 -15.59 7.22 10.31
C LYS A 48 -14.99 5.82 10.10
N ARG A 49 -15.82 4.81 9.81
CA ARG A 49 -15.37 3.42 9.63
C ARG A 49 -14.43 3.26 8.45
N VAL A 50 -14.75 3.86 7.29
CA VAL A 50 -13.89 3.76 6.10
C VAL A 50 -12.62 4.60 6.23
N MET A 51 -12.68 5.73 6.95
CA MET A 51 -11.49 6.50 7.29
C MET A 51 -10.55 5.74 8.22
N PHE A 52 -11.10 5.11 9.25
CA PHE A 52 -10.31 4.29 10.18
C PHE A 52 -9.70 3.07 9.47
N ASN A 53 -10.45 2.43 8.57
CA ASN A 53 -9.93 1.32 7.77
C ASN A 53 -8.73 1.74 6.91
N LEU A 54 -8.84 2.85 6.15
CA LEU A 54 -7.70 3.39 5.40
C LEU A 54 -6.51 3.68 6.32
N HIS A 55 -6.75 4.40 7.42
CA HIS A 55 -5.70 4.75 8.37
C HIS A 55 -4.98 3.52 8.93
N ALA A 56 -5.72 2.47 9.31
CA ALA A 56 -5.14 1.24 9.83
C ALA A 56 -4.22 0.55 8.81
N TRP A 57 -4.67 0.41 7.55
CA TRP A 57 -3.85 -0.22 6.50
C TRP A 57 -2.64 0.63 6.13
N SER A 58 -2.79 1.96 6.05
CA SER A 58 -1.68 2.88 5.79
C SER A 58 -0.64 2.83 6.90
N CYS A 59 -1.06 2.91 8.17
CA CYS A 59 -0.14 2.79 9.30
C CYS A 59 0.57 1.43 9.31
N SER A 60 -0.14 0.35 8.99
CA SER A 60 0.46 -0.99 8.93
C SER A 60 1.52 -1.08 7.84
N LEU A 61 1.27 -0.48 6.67
CA LEU A 61 2.24 -0.40 5.59
C LEU A 61 3.47 0.43 6.01
N ASP A 62 3.26 1.61 6.59
CA ASP A 62 4.35 2.50 7.00
C ASP A 62 5.21 1.88 8.11
N ILE A 63 4.60 1.20 9.07
CA ILE A 63 5.30 0.44 10.11
C ILE A 63 6.09 -0.72 9.49
N LEU A 64 5.50 -1.44 8.53
CA LEU A 64 6.19 -2.52 7.84
C LEU A 64 7.41 -2.00 7.07
N LEU A 65 7.27 -0.92 6.31
CA LEU A 65 8.34 -0.36 5.50
C LEU A 65 9.41 0.34 6.34
N GLY A 66 9.02 1.06 7.39
CA GLY A 66 9.92 1.89 8.19
C GLY A 66 10.63 1.17 9.33
N LEU A 67 9.99 0.14 9.93
CA LEU A 67 10.50 -0.47 11.18
C LEU A 67 10.64 -1.99 11.09
N LEU A 68 9.61 -2.68 10.61
CA LEU A 68 9.53 -4.13 10.74
C LEU A 68 10.24 -4.88 9.62
N GLY A 69 9.95 -4.56 8.36
CA GLY A 69 10.49 -5.23 7.18
C GLY A 69 11.72 -4.53 6.61
N GLN A 70 11.66 -3.20 6.43
CA GLN A 70 12.67 -2.38 5.74
C GLN A 70 13.27 -3.08 4.50
N PRO A 71 12.47 -3.31 3.45
CA PRO A 71 12.90 -4.07 2.28
C PRO A 71 13.92 -3.27 1.45
N PHE A 72 15.19 -3.64 1.53
CA PHE A 72 16.24 -3.06 0.70
C PHE A 72 16.26 -3.74 -0.68
N ILE A 73 15.56 -3.14 -1.64
CA ILE A 73 15.45 -3.65 -3.02
C ILE A 73 16.72 -3.35 -3.79
N VAL A 74 17.22 -4.34 -4.55
CA VAL A 74 18.48 -4.20 -5.30
C VAL A 74 18.24 -4.30 -6.82
N PRO A 75 18.01 -3.19 -7.53
CA PRO A 75 17.94 -3.20 -9.00
C PRO A 75 19.28 -3.65 -9.63
N PRO A 76 19.27 -4.35 -10.79
CA PRO A 76 18.12 -4.71 -11.64
C PRO A 76 17.49 -6.07 -11.27
N VAL A 77 17.89 -6.67 -10.15
CA VAL A 77 17.43 -7.99 -9.74
C VAL A 77 16.06 -7.89 -9.08
N PHE A 78 15.22 -8.91 -9.26
CA PHE A 78 13.94 -8.98 -8.57
C PHE A 78 14.14 -9.65 -7.21
N GLY A 79 14.80 -8.90 -6.33
CA GLY A 79 15.23 -9.35 -5.01
C GLY A 79 15.82 -8.22 -4.17
N GLY A 80 16.15 -8.56 -2.93
CA GLY A 80 16.63 -7.60 -1.94
C GLY A 80 16.86 -8.26 -0.59
N ALA A 81 17.21 -7.47 0.42
CA ALA A 81 17.40 -7.98 1.77
C ALA A 81 16.49 -7.22 2.76
N PRO A 82 15.85 -7.90 3.73
CA PRO A 82 15.14 -7.23 4.79
C PRO A 82 16.14 -6.68 5.82
N MET A 83 16.00 -5.40 6.16
CA MET A 83 16.87 -4.72 7.14
C MET A 83 16.17 -4.44 8.48
N GLY A 84 14.87 -4.73 8.57
CA GLY A 84 14.03 -4.35 9.70
C GLY A 84 14.06 -5.35 10.85
N LEU A 85 13.27 -5.05 11.90
CA LEU A 85 13.22 -5.86 13.12
C LEU A 85 12.77 -7.31 12.90
N LEU A 86 11.91 -7.59 11.91
CA LEU A 86 11.43 -8.94 11.63
C LEU A 86 12.55 -9.86 11.14
N HIS A 87 13.58 -9.30 10.50
CA HIS A 87 14.76 -10.04 10.10
C HIS A 87 15.53 -10.55 11.33
N LEU A 88 15.66 -9.71 12.36
CA LEU A 88 16.27 -10.10 13.64
C LEU A 88 15.51 -11.21 14.37
N LEU A 89 14.21 -11.35 14.06
CA LEU A 89 13.35 -12.42 14.58
C LEU A 89 13.34 -13.67 13.68
N ASN A 90 14.19 -13.74 12.66
CA ASN A 90 14.27 -14.83 11.68
C ASN A 90 12.96 -15.10 10.95
N VAL A 91 12.15 -14.07 10.72
CA VAL A 91 10.95 -14.20 9.89
C VAL A 91 11.37 -14.38 8.44
N ASP A 92 10.73 -15.33 7.75
CA ASP A 92 11.01 -15.61 6.34
C ASP A 92 10.85 -14.34 5.46
N PRO A 93 11.85 -13.97 4.65
CA PRO A 93 11.78 -12.79 3.78
C PRO A 93 10.64 -12.85 2.77
N GLY A 94 10.24 -14.04 2.31
CA GLY A 94 9.08 -14.24 1.46
C GLY A 94 7.79 -13.80 2.13
N ILE A 95 7.60 -14.12 3.41
CA ILE A 95 6.45 -13.64 4.20
C ILE A 95 6.45 -12.11 4.26
N MET A 96 7.61 -11.46 4.44
CA MET A 96 7.70 -10.00 4.45
C MET A 96 7.31 -9.39 3.10
N VAL A 97 7.78 -9.97 1.98
CA VAL A 97 7.41 -9.56 0.63
C VAL A 97 5.89 -9.69 0.43
N TYR A 98 5.31 -10.82 0.83
CA TYR A 98 3.87 -11.07 0.74
C TYR A 98 3.05 -10.05 1.54
N MET A 99 3.46 -9.77 2.78
CA MET A 99 2.80 -8.76 3.62
C MET A 99 2.87 -7.38 2.97
N MET A 100 4.04 -6.98 2.45
CA MET A 100 4.24 -5.69 1.81
C MET A 100 3.30 -5.48 0.62
N VAL A 101 3.30 -6.41 -0.33
CA VAL A 101 2.49 -6.27 -1.54
C VAL A 101 0.99 -6.32 -1.25
N THR A 102 0.57 -7.14 -0.27
CA THR A 102 -0.82 -7.20 0.20
C THR A 102 -1.25 -5.87 0.82
N LEU A 103 -0.43 -5.29 1.70
CA LEU A 103 -0.71 -4.01 2.36
C LEU A 103 -0.83 -2.86 1.36
N ILE A 104 0.05 -2.80 0.34
CA ILE A 104 -0.02 -1.80 -0.73
C ILE A 104 -1.39 -1.83 -1.44
N LEU A 105 -1.87 -3.03 -1.80
CA LEU A 105 -3.16 -3.13 -2.47
C LEU A 105 -4.32 -2.84 -1.52
N MET A 106 -4.23 -3.24 -0.25
CA MET A 106 -5.24 -2.93 0.78
C MET A 106 -5.36 -1.43 1.04
N VAL A 107 -4.26 -0.67 1.03
CA VAL A 107 -4.28 0.81 1.11
C VAL A 107 -5.01 1.39 -0.11
N SER A 108 -4.72 0.87 -1.30
CA SER A 108 -5.37 1.32 -2.55
C SER A 108 -6.88 1.05 -2.53
N ILE A 109 -7.30 -0.16 -2.16
CA ILE A 109 -8.71 -0.55 -2.02
C ILE A 109 -9.41 0.31 -0.96
N SER A 110 -8.75 0.54 0.17
CA SER A 110 -9.31 1.36 1.27
C SER A 110 -9.50 2.82 0.86
N THR A 111 -8.61 3.33 0.01
CA THR A 111 -8.74 4.67 -0.59
C THR A 111 -9.96 4.74 -1.51
N GLY A 112 -10.11 3.76 -2.42
CA GLY A 112 -11.30 3.63 -3.26
C GLY A 112 -12.60 3.51 -2.46
N ALA A 113 -12.57 2.76 -1.36
CA ALA A 113 -13.70 2.58 -0.45
C ALA A 113 -14.19 3.89 0.17
N ILE A 114 -13.32 4.89 0.38
CA ILE A 114 -13.74 6.22 0.85
C ILE A 114 -14.60 6.91 -0.22
N PHE A 115 -14.16 6.91 -1.48
CA PHE A 115 -14.90 7.53 -2.58
C PHE A 115 -16.23 6.81 -2.82
N GLU A 116 -16.21 5.48 -2.86
CA GLU A 116 -17.42 4.66 -2.99
C GLU A 116 -18.39 4.94 -1.84
N ASN A 117 -17.93 4.89 -0.58
CA ASN A 117 -18.82 5.02 0.56
C ASN A 117 -19.49 6.40 0.57
N ARG A 118 -18.75 7.42 0.15
CA ARG A 118 -19.27 8.77 0.05
C ARG A 118 -20.29 8.92 -1.09
N PHE A 119 -20.00 8.31 -2.24
CA PHE A 119 -20.94 8.25 -3.35
C PHE A 119 -22.23 7.51 -2.93
N TYR A 120 -22.10 6.39 -2.23
CA TYR A 120 -23.20 5.62 -1.68
C TYR A 120 -24.10 6.46 -0.77
N LEU A 121 -23.52 7.07 0.27
CA LEU A 121 -24.26 7.84 1.28
C LEU A 121 -25.02 9.03 0.70
N LEU A 122 -24.54 9.64 -0.39
CA LEU A 122 -25.12 10.87 -0.93
C LEU A 122 -26.09 10.64 -2.06
N PHE A 123 -25.87 9.61 -2.88
CA PHE A 123 -26.57 9.51 -4.17
C PHE A 123 -27.30 8.20 -4.39
N VAL A 124 -26.83 7.08 -3.82
CA VAL A 124 -27.32 5.75 -4.20
C VAL A 124 -27.68 4.84 -3.02
N GLU A 125 -27.83 5.41 -1.82
CA GLU A 125 -28.12 4.66 -0.60
C GLU A 125 -29.38 3.76 -0.70
N LYS A 126 -30.43 4.27 -1.34
CA LYS A 126 -31.73 3.59 -1.49
C LYS A 126 -31.83 2.70 -2.74
N THR A 127 -30.73 2.47 -3.45
CA THR A 127 -30.69 1.68 -4.69
C THR A 127 -30.21 0.25 -4.44
N TRP A 128 -30.19 -0.58 -5.50
CA TRP A 128 -29.63 -1.94 -5.46
C TRP A 128 -28.17 -2.00 -5.00
N TRP A 129 -27.41 -0.90 -5.16
CA TRP A 129 -26.00 -0.80 -4.76
C TRP A 129 -25.78 -1.05 -3.27
N ARG A 130 -26.81 -0.85 -2.42
CA ARG A 130 -26.76 -1.19 -0.98
C ARG A 130 -26.41 -2.66 -0.71
N PHE A 131 -26.72 -3.56 -1.65
CA PHE A 131 -26.40 -4.98 -1.55
C PHE A 131 -25.13 -5.34 -2.32
N ALA A 132 -24.95 -4.77 -3.51
CA ALA A 132 -23.81 -5.08 -4.38
C ALA A 132 -22.45 -4.60 -3.84
N ARG A 133 -22.45 -3.60 -2.96
CA ARG A 133 -21.20 -3.12 -2.36
C ARG A 133 -20.48 -4.15 -1.49
N TYR A 134 -21.20 -5.08 -0.87
CA TYR A 134 -20.59 -6.13 -0.05
C TYR A 134 -19.77 -7.13 -0.86
N PRO A 135 -20.31 -7.80 -1.90
CA PRO A 135 -19.49 -8.64 -2.77
C PRO A 135 -18.40 -7.84 -3.48
N TYR A 136 -18.64 -6.58 -3.85
CA TYR A 136 -17.61 -5.68 -4.39
C TYR A 136 -16.39 -5.57 -3.45
N TYR A 137 -16.61 -5.32 -2.15
CA TYR A 137 -15.51 -5.27 -1.19
C TYR A 137 -14.87 -6.63 -0.96
N ILE A 138 -15.65 -7.71 -0.87
CA ILE A 138 -15.12 -9.06 -0.67
C ILE A 138 -14.19 -9.46 -1.83
N ILE A 139 -14.59 -9.18 -3.07
CA ILE A 139 -13.79 -9.47 -4.26
C ILE A 139 -12.48 -8.68 -4.24
N ASN A 140 -12.53 -7.39 -3.91
CA ASN A 140 -11.33 -6.56 -3.82
C ASN A 140 -10.36 -7.03 -2.73
N VAL A 141 -10.88 -7.35 -1.55
CA VAL A 141 -10.06 -7.92 -0.47
C VAL A 141 -9.48 -9.26 -0.91
N ALA A 142 -10.28 -10.16 -1.48
CA ALA A 142 -9.78 -11.43 -1.99
C ALA A 142 -8.69 -11.25 -3.04
N LEU A 143 -8.84 -10.27 -3.96
CA LEU A 143 -7.82 -9.92 -4.93
C LEU A 143 -6.50 -9.55 -4.23
N ALA A 144 -6.54 -8.68 -3.22
CA ALA A 144 -5.34 -8.26 -2.47
C ALA A 144 -4.59 -9.41 -1.80
N PHE A 145 -5.30 -10.38 -1.25
CA PHE A 145 -4.65 -11.53 -0.59
C PHE A 145 -4.22 -12.62 -1.58
N LEU A 146 -4.91 -12.79 -2.72
CA LEU A 146 -4.71 -13.94 -3.59
C LEU A 146 -3.82 -13.66 -4.81
N TYR A 147 -3.75 -12.42 -5.32
CA TYR A 147 -3.07 -12.14 -6.59
C TYR A 147 -1.57 -12.48 -6.57
N TYR A 148 -0.93 -12.39 -5.40
CA TYR A 148 0.50 -12.65 -5.23
C TYR A 148 0.83 -14.08 -4.78
N VAL A 149 -0.17 -14.88 -4.39
CA VAL A 149 0.01 -16.27 -3.93
C VAL A 149 0.75 -17.14 -4.97
N PRO A 150 0.46 -17.07 -6.29
CA PRO A 150 1.23 -17.82 -7.27
C PRO A 150 2.72 -17.47 -7.28
N THR A 151 3.08 -16.21 -6.99
CA THR A 151 4.48 -15.80 -6.85
C THR A 151 5.11 -16.48 -5.65
N MET A 152 4.40 -16.53 -4.52
CA MET A 152 4.89 -17.16 -3.28
C MET A 152 5.17 -18.65 -3.45
N ILE A 153 4.31 -19.34 -4.20
CA ILE A 153 4.49 -20.77 -4.51
C ILE A 153 5.66 -20.98 -5.47
N GLY A 154 5.93 -20.01 -6.36
CA GLY A 154 7.00 -20.06 -7.35
C GLY A 154 8.34 -19.47 -6.90
N ILE A 155 8.51 -19.18 -5.61
CA ILE A 155 9.79 -18.68 -5.09
C ILE A 155 10.85 -19.78 -5.29
N PRO A 156 11.99 -19.48 -5.93
CA PRO A 156 13.00 -20.48 -6.24
C PRO A 156 13.84 -20.86 -5.02
N ASP A 157 14.58 -21.96 -5.14
CA ASP A 157 15.66 -22.28 -4.22
C ASP A 157 16.68 -21.12 -4.17
N GLN A 158 16.94 -20.63 -2.97
CA GLN A 158 17.75 -19.43 -2.79
C GLN A 158 19.23 -19.66 -3.09
N THR A 159 19.72 -20.91 -3.02
CA THR A 159 21.12 -21.22 -3.35
C THR A 159 21.33 -21.10 -4.86
N GLU A 160 20.48 -21.75 -5.64
CA GLU A 160 20.52 -21.68 -7.11
C GLU A 160 20.26 -20.25 -7.62
N ALA A 161 19.22 -19.60 -7.09
CA ALA A 161 18.82 -18.27 -7.52
C ALA A 161 19.92 -17.23 -7.25
N ARG A 162 20.56 -17.26 -6.07
CA ARG A 162 21.65 -16.34 -5.73
C ARG A 162 22.89 -16.61 -6.57
N GLU A 163 23.24 -17.88 -6.81
CA GLU A 163 24.37 -18.23 -7.69
C GLU A 163 24.16 -17.65 -9.11
N TRP A 164 22.96 -17.83 -9.67
CA TRP A 164 22.62 -17.30 -10.98
C TRP A 164 22.72 -15.77 -11.02
N ILE A 165 22.12 -15.11 -10.03
CA ILE A 165 22.09 -13.64 -9.93
C ILE A 165 23.50 -13.09 -9.81
N PHE A 166 24.34 -13.67 -8.95
CA PHE A 166 25.69 -13.19 -8.74
C PHE A 166 26.65 -13.48 -9.89
N ARG A 167 26.33 -14.45 -10.75
CA ARG A 167 27.06 -14.68 -12.00
C ARG A 167 26.64 -13.67 -13.07
N LYS A 168 25.36 -13.33 -13.15
CA LYS A 168 24.80 -12.43 -14.18
C LYS A 168 24.99 -10.94 -13.83
N HIS A 169 24.91 -10.63 -12.54
CA HIS A 169 24.98 -9.29 -11.94
C HIS A 169 25.98 -9.30 -10.78
N PRO A 170 27.29 -9.47 -11.05
CA PRO A 170 28.31 -9.54 -10.00
C PRO A 170 28.37 -8.29 -9.11
N GLU A 171 27.94 -7.14 -9.63
CA GLU A 171 27.83 -5.88 -8.89
C GLU A 171 26.87 -5.95 -7.69
N VAL A 172 25.90 -6.87 -7.71
CA VAL A 172 24.90 -7.04 -6.67
C VAL A 172 25.50 -7.69 -5.41
N ARG A 173 26.59 -8.46 -5.54
CA ARG A 173 27.28 -9.10 -4.41
C ARG A 173 27.71 -8.11 -3.32
N ARG A 174 27.94 -6.83 -3.67
CA ARG A 174 28.34 -5.80 -2.70
C ARG A 174 27.25 -5.46 -1.67
N PHE A 175 26.01 -5.83 -1.95
CA PHE A 175 24.86 -5.63 -1.07
C PHE A 175 24.45 -6.91 -0.33
N ASP A 176 25.18 -8.00 -0.55
CA ASP A 176 24.94 -9.30 0.09
C ASP A 176 25.86 -9.46 1.30
N SER A 177 25.31 -9.89 2.42
CA SER A 177 26.09 -10.22 3.61
C SER A 177 25.53 -11.46 4.32
N PRO A 178 26.32 -12.13 5.17
CA PRO A 178 25.82 -13.21 6.02
C PRO A 178 24.68 -12.76 6.94
N GLU A 179 24.74 -11.52 7.41
CA GLU A 179 23.72 -10.92 8.27
C GLU A 179 22.47 -10.61 7.47
N HIS A 180 22.57 -10.11 6.24
CA HIS A 180 21.44 -9.71 5.40
C HIS A 180 21.57 -10.34 4.00
N PRO A 181 21.33 -11.66 3.87
CA PRO A 181 21.46 -12.33 2.59
C PRO A 181 20.40 -11.81 1.61
N ILE A 182 20.80 -11.62 0.36
CA ILE A 182 19.87 -11.23 -0.69
C ILE A 182 18.88 -12.36 -0.93
N PHE A 183 17.61 -12.05 -0.73
CA PHE A 183 16.47 -12.87 -1.07
C PHE A 183 16.03 -12.59 -2.50
N VAL A 184 16.01 -13.63 -3.33
CA VAL A 184 15.63 -13.57 -4.74
C VAL A 184 14.20 -14.04 -4.90
N VAL A 185 13.31 -13.16 -5.35
CA VAL A 185 11.89 -13.48 -5.57
C VAL A 185 11.70 -14.20 -6.90
N ALA A 186 12.41 -13.75 -7.95
CA ALA A 186 12.46 -14.43 -9.25
C ALA A 186 13.72 -14.01 -10.02
N TYR A 187 14.37 -14.96 -10.71
CA TYR A 187 15.56 -14.68 -11.53
C TYR A 187 15.33 -14.95 -13.02
N ASP A 188 14.43 -15.86 -13.39
CA ASP A 188 14.08 -16.10 -14.78
C ASP A 188 13.14 -14.99 -15.33
N SER A 189 13.28 -14.68 -16.63
CA SER A 189 12.52 -13.60 -17.25
C SER A 189 11.02 -13.90 -17.33
N VAL A 190 10.64 -15.17 -17.52
CA VAL A 190 9.23 -15.56 -17.70
C VAL A 190 8.45 -15.38 -16.40
N ALA A 191 8.97 -15.84 -15.26
CA ALA A 191 8.34 -15.65 -13.96
C ALA A 191 8.25 -14.17 -13.62
N ARG A 192 9.33 -13.40 -13.85
CA ARG A 192 9.32 -11.93 -13.65
C ARG A 192 8.24 -11.24 -14.46
N ASP A 193 8.08 -11.59 -15.73
CA ASP A 193 7.06 -11.01 -16.60
C ASP A 193 5.65 -11.35 -16.10
N TRP A 194 5.40 -12.60 -15.72
CA TRP A 194 4.10 -13.00 -15.17
C TRP A 194 3.77 -12.32 -13.84
N ILE A 195 4.77 -12.14 -12.96
CA ILE A 195 4.61 -11.39 -11.71
C ILE A 195 4.25 -9.93 -12.03
N GLY A 196 4.99 -9.31 -12.95
CA GLY A 196 4.76 -7.94 -13.40
C GLY A 196 3.36 -7.75 -13.98
N ILE A 197 2.92 -8.67 -14.86
CA ILE A 197 1.57 -8.65 -15.44
C ILE A 197 0.50 -8.73 -14.34
N ARG A 198 0.61 -9.66 -13.39
CA ARG A 198 -0.35 -9.76 -12.27
C ARG A 198 -0.39 -8.49 -11.44
N MET A 199 0.75 -7.88 -11.14
CA MET A 199 0.84 -6.63 -10.39
C MET A 199 0.18 -5.48 -11.14
N ILE A 200 0.47 -5.33 -12.45
CA ILE A 200 -0.11 -4.29 -13.30
C ILE A 200 -1.62 -4.46 -13.39
N VAL A 201 -2.10 -5.66 -13.71
CA VAL A 201 -3.53 -5.96 -13.83
C VAL A 201 -4.26 -5.64 -12.52
N SER A 202 -3.74 -6.10 -11.38
CA SER A 202 -4.37 -5.86 -10.07
C SER A 202 -4.42 -4.37 -9.73
N THR A 203 -3.34 -3.64 -10.01
CA THR A 203 -3.25 -2.19 -9.82
C THR A 203 -4.23 -1.45 -10.74
N CYS A 204 -4.32 -1.84 -12.00
CA CYS A 204 -5.24 -1.26 -12.97
C CYS A 204 -6.70 -1.47 -12.57
N ILE A 205 -7.06 -2.67 -12.11
CA ILE A 205 -8.43 -2.97 -11.64
C ILE A 205 -8.80 -2.02 -10.49
N VAL A 206 -8.03 -2.03 -9.40
CA VAL A 206 -8.30 -1.20 -8.21
C VAL A 206 -8.25 0.30 -8.54
N GLY A 207 -7.33 0.70 -9.40
CA GLY A 207 -7.18 2.08 -9.87
C GLY A 207 -8.40 2.56 -10.67
N ILE A 208 -8.86 1.77 -11.64
CA ILE A 208 -10.03 2.10 -12.47
C ILE A 208 -11.29 2.18 -11.61
N GLU A 209 -11.48 1.26 -10.68
CA GLU A 209 -12.61 1.29 -9.74
C GLU A 209 -12.59 2.55 -8.88
N SER A 210 -11.45 2.87 -8.28
CA SER A 210 -11.25 4.06 -7.44
C SER A 210 -11.52 5.35 -8.23
N LEU A 211 -11.00 5.44 -9.46
CA LEU A 211 -11.22 6.56 -10.36
C LEU A 211 -12.69 6.68 -10.76
N THR A 212 -13.37 5.56 -11.00
CA THR A 212 -14.79 5.55 -11.35
C THR A 212 -15.63 6.16 -10.24
N PHE A 213 -15.47 5.73 -8.99
CA PHE A 213 -16.18 6.35 -7.87
C PHE A 213 -15.79 7.79 -7.64
N PHE A 214 -14.51 8.14 -7.81
CA PHE A 214 -14.04 9.51 -7.73
C PHE A 214 -14.74 10.43 -8.75
N PHE A 215 -14.77 10.04 -10.02
CA PHE A 215 -15.38 10.83 -11.08
C PHE A 215 -16.91 10.88 -10.95
N LEU A 216 -17.57 9.77 -10.61
CA LEU A 216 -19.01 9.74 -10.35
C LEU A 216 -19.40 10.66 -9.18
N LEU A 217 -18.64 10.60 -8.09
CA LEU A 217 -18.81 11.48 -6.94
C LEU A 217 -18.64 12.94 -7.34
N ARG A 218 -17.54 13.29 -8.03
CA ARG A 218 -17.27 14.66 -8.52
C ARG A 218 -18.39 15.17 -9.42
N PHE A 219 -18.84 14.35 -10.38
CA PHE A 219 -19.88 14.71 -11.33
C PHE A 219 -21.24 14.95 -10.65
N LYS A 220 -21.68 14.01 -9.81
CA LYS A 220 -22.95 14.13 -9.07
C LYS A 220 -22.92 15.30 -8.07
N MET A 221 -21.81 15.53 -7.39
CA MET A 221 -21.64 16.69 -6.51
C MET A 221 -21.75 18.02 -7.27
N LYS A 222 -21.11 18.13 -8.44
CA LYS A 222 -21.21 19.32 -9.29
C LYS A 222 -22.66 19.57 -9.72
N ASN A 223 -23.38 18.52 -10.11
CA ASN A 223 -24.78 18.63 -10.50
C ASN A 223 -25.70 19.00 -9.33
N ALA A 224 -25.50 18.38 -8.15
CA ALA A 224 -26.29 18.68 -6.96
C ALA A 224 -26.12 20.14 -6.50
N THR A 225 -24.90 20.67 -6.59
CA THR A 225 -24.58 22.08 -6.32
C THR A 225 -25.26 23.00 -7.33
N LYS A 226 -25.19 22.68 -8.63
CA LYS A 226 -25.81 23.48 -9.70
C LYS A 226 -27.33 23.53 -9.55
N LEU A 227 -27.95 22.45 -9.09
CA LEU A 227 -29.39 22.33 -8.88
C LEU A 227 -29.84 22.83 -7.50
N MET A 228 -28.94 23.38 -6.67
CA MET A 228 -29.20 23.83 -5.29
C MET A 228 -29.92 22.78 -4.42
N THR A 229 -29.68 21.51 -4.68
CA THR A 229 -30.35 20.39 -3.97
C THR A 229 -29.69 20.05 -2.64
N MET A 230 -28.58 20.71 -2.29
CA MET A 230 -27.85 20.54 -1.03
C MET A 230 -27.63 21.89 -0.36
N SER A 231 -27.77 21.94 0.96
CA SER A 231 -27.54 23.16 1.75
C SER A 231 -26.06 23.57 1.79
N ASP A 232 -25.79 24.87 1.95
CA ASP A 232 -24.43 25.43 1.98
C ASP A 232 -23.55 24.83 3.08
N LYS A 233 -24.12 24.57 4.27
CA LYS A 233 -23.42 23.89 5.36
C LYS A 233 -22.96 22.48 4.96
N THR A 234 -23.79 21.73 4.26
CA THR A 234 -23.45 20.38 3.80
C THR A 234 -22.38 20.43 2.71
N LEU A 235 -22.45 21.45 1.84
CA LEU A 235 -21.48 21.68 0.78
C LEU A 235 -20.08 22.01 1.33
N ALA A 236 -20.02 22.89 2.34
CA ALA A 236 -18.77 23.29 2.99
C ALA A 236 -18.08 22.11 3.68
N ALA A 237 -18.83 21.33 4.47
CA ALA A 237 -18.32 20.10 5.09
C ALA A 237 -17.79 19.12 4.03
N HIS A 238 -18.49 19.02 2.89
CA HIS A 238 -18.09 18.12 1.83
C HIS A 238 -16.77 18.57 1.15
N ARG A 239 -16.62 19.85 0.84
CA ARG A 239 -15.37 20.38 0.26
C ARG A 239 -14.18 20.18 1.19
N ALA A 240 -14.35 20.47 2.49
CA ALA A 240 -13.32 20.25 3.49
C ALA A 240 -12.88 18.78 3.54
N PHE A 241 -13.83 17.84 3.57
CA PHE A 241 -13.51 16.41 3.58
C PHE A 241 -12.86 15.93 2.26
N MET A 242 -13.28 16.43 1.09
CA MET A 242 -12.58 16.09 -0.18
C MET A 242 -11.14 16.62 -0.19
N LYS A 243 -10.90 17.80 0.38
CA LYS A 243 -9.55 18.38 0.50
C LYS A 243 -8.66 17.54 1.43
N ALA A 244 -9.22 17.08 2.55
CA ALA A 244 -8.53 16.18 3.48
C ALA A 244 -8.15 14.84 2.83
N ILE A 245 -9.07 14.22 2.07
CA ILE A 245 -8.77 12.98 1.33
C ILE A 245 -7.67 13.20 0.30
N HIS A 246 -7.70 14.31 -0.46
CA HIS A 246 -6.62 14.59 -1.42
C HIS A 246 -5.27 14.74 -0.71
N MET A 247 -5.23 15.40 0.46
CA MET A 247 -3.98 15.51 1.23
C MET A 247 -3.49 14.15 1.75
N GLN A 248 -4.40 13.27 2.18
CA GLN A 248 -4.06 11.88 2.57
C GLN A 248 -3.61 11.04 1.38
N ALA A 249 -4.26 11.17 0.22
CA ALA A 249 -3.89 10.43 -0.98
C ALA A 249 -2.60 10.96 -1.64
N SER A 250 -2.30 12.25 -1.53
CA SER A 250 -1.07 12.86 -2.06
C SER A 250 0.18 12.53 -1.25
N GLN A 251 0.06 11.87 -0.09
CA GLN A 251 1.22 11.30 0.60
C GLN A 251 1.73 10.00 -0.06
N PHE A 252 0.99 9.46 -1.03
CA PHE A 252 1.33 8.23 -1.75
C PHE A 252 1.78 8.45 -3.21
N TYR A 253 2.07 9.70 -3.60
CA TYR A 253 2.63 10.07 -4.91
C TYR A 253 3.89 10.93 -4.76
#